data_AF-A0A829GKC3-F1
#
_entry.id   AF-A0A829GKC3-F1
#
_cell.length_a   1.000
_cell.length_b   1.000
_cell.length_c   1.000
_cell.angle_alpha   90.00
_cell.angle_beta   90.00
_cell.angle_gamma   90.00
#
_symmetry.space_group_name_H-M   'P 1'
#
loop_
_entity.id
_entity.type
_entity.pdbx_description
1 polymer ?
#
loop_
_entity_poly.entity_id
_entity_poly.type
_entity_poly.pdbx_seq_one_letter_code
_entity_poly.pdbx_strand_id
1 'polypeptide(L)'
;TKQDDPLPPEAFVKAILATLKSQSQTLNWPLPAIWIEPGRSIVGPAGYSLYTVGSRKDVPGLRPYVAVDGGMGDNIRPALYQATYTAVLADQPNAAPAEHVHLVGKYCESGDILIDDAPLPTTTSGDVVVVFDTGAYGYSMASNYNRNPRPAVVFVENGQAQLVVTRETDADLIKNDLHYAAPTEQPAPAQTDATAATK
;
A
#
# COMPACT_ATOMS: atom_id res chain seq x y z
N THR A 1 -15.97 2.90 3.70
CA THR A 1 -16.28 4.31 4.06
C THR A 1 -17.77 4.45 4.40
N LYS A 2 -18.29 5.65 4.72
CA LYS A 2 -19.75 5.85 4.87
C LYS A 2 -20.57 5.56 3.60
N GLN A 3 -19.91 5.44 2.45
CA GLN A 3 -20.53 5.04 1.18
C GLN A 3 -20.52 3.52 0.97
N ASP A 4 -19.79 2.76 1.80
CA ASP A 4 -19.80 1.30 1.78
C ASP A 4 -20.80 0.80 2.83
N ASP A 5 -21.89 0.20 2.35
CA ASP A 5 -22.85 -0.55 3.17
C ASP A 5 -22.85 -2.02 2.74
N PRO A 6 -21.80 -2.79 3.11
CA PRO A 6 -21.68 -4.17 2.68
C PRO A 6 -22.79 -5.02 3.32
N LEU A 7 -23.49 -5.79 2.49
CA LEU A 7 -24.46 -6.76 2.99
C LEU A 7 -23.76 -7.79 3.90
N PRO A 8 -24.40 -8.23 4.99
CA PRO A 8 -23.90 -9.33 5.79
C PRO A 8 -23.64 -10.56 4.90
N PRO A 9 -22.53 -11.31 5.12
CA PRO A 9 -22.22 -12.51 4.32
C PRO A 9 -23.39 -13.49 4.23
N GLU A 10 -24.17 -13.62 5.31
CA GLU A 10 -25.32 -14.50 5.40
C GLU A 10 -26.42 -14.10 4.40
N ALA A 11 -26.63 -12.80 4.19
CA ALA A 11 -27.62 -12.29 3.25
C ALA A 11 -27.24 -12.64 1.81
N PHE A 12 -25.96 -12.46 1.45
CA PHE A 12 -25.43 -12.83 0.14
C PHE A 12 -25.52 -14.33 -0.12
N VAL A 13 -25.07 -15.14 0.83
CA VAL A 13 -25.12 -16.61 0.73
C VAL A 13 -26.56 -17.12 0.63
N LYS A 14 -27.50 -16.54 1.39
CA LYS A 14 -28.93 -16.90 1.33
C LYS A 14 -29.54 -16.62 -0.04
N ALA A 15 -29.21 -15.49 -0.66
CA ALA A 15 -29.70 -15.13 -1.99
C ALA A 15 -29.17 -16.09 -3.07
N ILE A 16 -27.88 -16.44 -3.02
CA ILE A 16 -27.27 -17.42 -3.92
C ILE A 16 -27.93 -18.79 -3.76
N LEU A 17 -28.08 -19.27 -2.53
CA LEU A 17 -28.71 -20.55 -2.22
C LEU A 17 -30.14 -20.63 -2.72
N ALA A 18 -30.94 -19.58 -2.52
CA ALA A 18 -32.33 -19.52 -2.98
C ALA A 18 -32.39 -19.63 -4.52
N THR A 19 -31.53 -18.89 -5.22
CA THR A 19 -31.45 -18.90 -6.68
C THR A 19 -31.03 -20.28 -7.20
N LEU A 20 -29.97 -20.86 -6.65
CA LEU A 20 -29.47 -22.16 -7.08
C LEU A 20 -30.48 -23.28 -6.82
N LYS A 21 -31.16 -23.28 -5.66
CA LYS A 21 -32.22 -24.26 -5.38
C LYS A 21 -33.36 -24.18 -6.40
N SER A 22 -33.82 -22.97 -6.72
CA SER A 22 -34.89 -22.74 -7.71
C SER A 22 -34.49 -23.23 -9.11
N GLN A 23 -33.27 -22.91 -9.55
CA GLN A 23 -32.77 -23.30 -10.87
C GLN A 23 -32.50 -24.81 -10.96
N SER A 24 -31.90 -25.42 -9.93
CA SER A 24 -31.67 -26.86 -9.87
C SER A 24 -32.99 -27.65 -9.96
N GLN A 25 -34.05 -27.18 -9.30
CA GLN A 25 -35.39 -27.79 -9.42
C GLN A 25 -35.97 -27.66 -10.83
N THR A 26 -35.88 -26.47 -11.43
CA THR A 26 -36.40 -26.20 -12.78
C THR A 26 -35.69 -27.04 -13.85
N LEU A 27 -34.38 -27.24 -13.69
CA LEU A 27 -33.54 -27.97 -14.65
C LEU A 27 -33.42 -29.48 -14.34
N ASN A 28 -34.04 -29.95 -13.27
CA ASN A 28 -33.93 -31.31 -12.75
C ASN A 28 -32.46 -31.76 -12.55
N TRP A 29 -31.65 -30.88 -11.96
CA TRP A 29 -30.25 -31.14 -11.63
C TRP A 29 -30.06 -31.37 -10.13
N PRO A 30 -29.10 -32.22 -9.72
CA PRO A 30 -28.69 -32.29 -8.33
C PRO A 30 -28.16 -30.92 -7.89
N LEU A 31 -28.47 -30.52 -6.65
CA LEU A 31 -27.96 -29.28 -6.09
C LEU A 31 -26.43 -29.39 -5.95
N PRO A 32 -25.64 -28.53 -6.61
CA PRO A 32 -24.19 -28.59 -6.50
C PRO A 32 -23.70 -28.12 -5.13
N ALA A 33 -22.50 -28.57 -4.75
CA ALA A 33 -21.78 -27.96 -3.64
C ALA A 33 -21.40 -26.52 -3.99
N ILE A 34 -21.49 -25.62 -3.01
CA ILE A 34 -21.16 -24.21 -3.18
C ILE A 34 -19.88 -23.93 -2.40
N TRP A 35 -18.90 -23.37 -3.10
CA TRP A 35 -17.61 -22.96 -2.57
C TRP A 35 -17.49 -21.45 -2.78
N ILE A 36 -16.93 -20.75 -1.79
CA ILE A 36 -16.68 -19.31 -1.85
C ILE A 36 -15.24 -19.02 -1.43
N GLU A 37 -14.65 -17.98 -1.99
CA GLU A 37 -13.23 -17.64 -1.81
C GLU A 37 -13.08 -16.21 -1.24
N PRO A 38 -13.59 -15.95 -0.01
CA PRO A 38 -13.50 -14.63 0.58
C PRO A 38 -12.06 -14.29 0.98
N GLY A 39 -11.46 -13.30 0.30
CA GLY A 39 -10.19 -12.71 0.71
C GLY A 39 -10.42 -11.43 1.52
N ARG A 40 -10.78 -10.34 0.80
CA ARG A 40 -10.93 -8.99 1.36
C ARG A 40 -11.86 -8.92 2.56
N SER A 41 -12.98 -9.63 2.54
CA SER A 41 -13.98 -9.60 3.62
C SER A 41 -13.50 -10.28 4.91
N ILE A 42 -12.45 -11.09 4.85
CA ILE A 42 -11.82 -11.69 6.03
C ILE A 42 -10.72 -10.77 6.55
N VAL A 43 -9.73 -10.47 5.70
CA VAL A 43 -8.48 -9.85 6.16
C VAL A 43 -8.49 -8.33 6.10
N GLY A 44 -9.37 -7.71 5.30
CA GLY A 44 -9.42 -6.26 5.13
C GLY A 44 -9.64 -5.52 6.45
N PRO A 45 -10.77 -5.74 7.14
CA PRO A 45 -11.10 -5.05 8.40
C PRO A 45 -10.15 -5.35 9.56
N ALA A 46 -9.42 -6.46 9.51
CA ALA A 46 -8.46 -6.85 10.53
C ALA A 46 -7.14 -6.07 10.46
N GLY A 47 -6.84 -5.43 9.32
CA GLY A 47 -5.57 -4.75 9.11
C GLY A 47 -5.68 -3.23 9.15
N TYR A 48 -4.69 -2.62 9.80
CA TYR A 48 -4.52 -1.19 9.94
C TYR A 48 -3.11 -0.79 9.52
N SER A 49 -2.97 0.32 8.81
CA SER A 49 -1.66 0.91 8.53
C SER A 49 -1.45 2.11 9.43
N LEU A 50 -0.35 2.09 10.19
CA LEU A 50 0.03 3.17 11.09
C LEU A 50 1.16 3.95 10.44
N TYR A 51 1.02 5.27 10.40
CA TYR A 51 2.01 6.18 9.85
C TYR A 51 2.32 7.30 10.82
N THR A 52 3.57 7.76 10.82
CA THR A 52 3.99 8.94 11.55
C THR A 52 3.88 10.18 10.66
N VAL A 53 3.22 11.22 11.14
CA VAL A 53 3.13 12.52 10.47
C VAL A 53 4.51 13.15 10.42
N GLY A 54 4.95 13.48 9.21
CA GLY A 54 6.20 14.17 8.94
C GLY A 54 5.98 15.67 8.79
N SER A 55 5.82 16.11 7.55
CA SER A 55 5.71 17.52 7.19
C SER A 55 4.29 17.93 6.83
N ARG A 56 4.01 19.22 6.98
CA ARG A 56 2.76 19.86 6.56
C ARG A 56 3.07 20.97 5.58
N LYS A 57 2.24 21.11 4.56
CA LYS A 57 2.30 22.20 3.60
C LYS A 57 0.92 22.85 3.46
N ASP A 58 0.85 24.10 3.89
CA ASP A 58 -0.31 24.96 3.69
C ASP A 58 -0.05 25.90 2.51
N VAL A 59 -0.91 25.86 1.50
CA VAL A 59 -0.88 26.77 0.36
C VAL A 59 -2.19 27.59 0.38
N PRO A 60 -2.13 28.93 0.41
CA PRO A 60 -3.34 29.74 0.43
C PRO A 60 -4.31 29.39 -0.71
N GLY A 61 -5.57 29.14 -0.36
CA GLY A 61 -6.62 28.79 -1.31
C GLY A 61 -6.65 27.31 -1.75
N LEU A 62 -5.71 26.48 -1.28
CA LEU A 62 -5.70 25.04 -1.51
C LEU A 62 -5.90 24.28 -0.20
N ARG A 63 -6.35 23.03 -0.30
CA ARG A 63 -6.42 22.11 0.84
C ARG A 63 -4.99 21.80 1.33
N PRO A 64 -4.74 21.78 2.65
CA PRO A 64 -3.43 21.44 3.20
C PRO A 64 -2.99 20.03 2.83
N TYR A 65 -1.68 19.84 2.73
CA TYR A 65 -1.04 18.53 2.55
C TYR A 65 -0.36 18.12 3.85
N VAL A 66 -0.67 16.92 4.34
CA VAL A 66 -0.03 16.30 5.50
C VAL A 66 0.69 15.05 5.01
N ALA A 67 2.02 15.08 5.04
CA ALA A 67 2.86 13.99 4.57
C ALA A 67 3.15 13.01 5.72
N VAL A 68 3.14 11.71 5.41
CA VAL A 68 3.47 10.65 6.36
C VAL A 68 4.66 9.81 5.90
N ASP A 69 5.18 8.96 6.79
CA ASP A 69 6.42 8.19 6.58
C ASP A 69 6.29 6.93 5.69
N GLY A 70 5.10 6.68 5.15
CA GLY A 70 4.79 5.67 4.14
C GLY A 70 4.25 6.27 2.84
N GLY A 71 3.30 5.59 2.18
CA GLY A 71 2.66 6.06 0.96
C GLY A 71 2.31 4.94 -0.02
N MET A 72 2.36 5.28 -1.31
CA MET A 72 2.01 4.38 -2.42
C MET A 72 2.86 3.10 -2.47
N GLY A 73 4.07 3.11 -1.89
CA GLY A 73 4.91 1.91 -1.84
C GLY A 73 4.44 0.86 -0.83
N ASP A 74 3.64 1.21 0.18
CA ASP A 74 3.01 0.24 1.10
C ASP A 74 1.49 0.10 0.87
N ASN A 75 0.85 1.09 0.26
CA ASN A 75 -0.55 1.04 -0.14
C ASN A 75 -0.76 1.75 -1.48
N ILE A 76 -0.55 1.01 -2.58
CA ILE A 76 -0.70 1.52 -3.95
C ILE A 76 -2.17 1.70 -4.39
N ARG A 77 -3.14 1.22 -3.59
CA ARG A 77 -4.54 1.09 -4.00
C ARG A 77 -5.26 2.41 -4.31
N PRO A 78 -5.00 3.53 -3.60
CA PRO A 78 -5.59 4.81 -3.99
C PRO A 78 -5.15 5.23 -5.39
N ALA A 79 -3.84 5.20 -5.67
CA ALA A 79 -3.31 5.55 -6.98
C ALA A 79 -3.78 4.59 -8.09
N LEU A 80 -3.78 3.28 -7.82
CA LEU A 80 -4.07 2.25 -8.84
C LEU A 80 -5.57 2.02 -9.08
N TYR A 81 -6.38 2.06 -8.02
CA TYR A 81 -7.79 1.65 -8.06
C TYR A 81 -8.74 2.75 -7.59
N GLN A 82 -8.25 3.95 -7.26
CA GLN A 82 -9.05 5.01 -6.65
C GLN A 82 -9.76 4.53 -5.38
N ALA A 83 -9.10 3.63 -4.64
CA ALA A 83 -9.62 3.11 -3.39
C ALA A 83 -9.70 4.23 -2.36
N THR A 84 -10.85 4.36 -1.72
CA THR A 84 -11.08 5.33 -0.65
C THR A 84 -10.82 4.67 0.70
N TYR A 85 -10.28 5.46 1.63
CA TYR A 85 -9.97 5.02 2.98
C TYR A 85 -10.45 6.04 4.00
N THR A 86 -10.44 5.65 5.26
CA THR A 86 -10.70 6.53 6.41
C THR A 86 -9.53 6.43 7.37
N ALA A 87 -9.19 7.55 7.99
CA ALA A 87 -8.10 7.62 8.94
C ALA A 87 -8.51 8.36 10.22
N VAL A 88 -7.80 8.07 11.30
CA VAL A 88 -7.92 8.73 12.61
C VAL A 88 -6.55 8.97 13.21
N LEU A 89 -6.46 9.82 14.23
CA LEU A 89 -5.27 9.88 15.09
C LEU A 89 -5.33 8.78 16.14
N ALA A 90 -4.20 8.10 16.36
CA ALA A 90 -4.11 6.94 17.25
C ALA A 90 -4.37 7.30 18.73
N ASP A 91 -3.93 8.47 19.17
CA ASP A 91 -4.11 8.99 20.52
C ASP A 91 -5.55 9.49 20.77
N GLN A 92 -6.23 9.94 19.71
CA GLN A 92 -7.55 10.56 19.74
C GLN A 92 -8.48 9.99 18.66
N PRO A 93 -8.79 8.67 18.67
CA PRO A 93 -9.50 8.00 17.57
C PRO A 93 -10.95 8.47 17.38
N ASN A 94 -11.53 9.14 18.38
CA ASN A 94 -12.91 9.64 18.37
C ASN A 94 -13.00 11.18 18.28
N ALA A 95 -11.87 11.87 18.10
CA ALA A 95 -11.89 13.33 18.00
C ALA A 95 -12.66 13.78 16.74
N ALA A 96 -13.41 14.87 16.89
CA ALA A 96 -14.11 15.47 15.77
C ALA A 96 -13.09 16.07 14.77
N PRO A 97 -13.35 16.00 13.46
CA PRO A 97 -12.50 16.65 12.47
C PRO A 97 -12.43 18.16 12.72
N ALA A 98 -11.23 18.71 12.76
CA ALA A 98 -10.99 20.15 12.80
C ALA A 98 -10.74 20.71 11.39
N GLU A 99 -10.25 19.87 10.49
CA GLU A 99 -9.89 20.23 9.12
C GLU A 99 -10.01 19.05 8.16
N HIS A 100 -9.91 19.36 6.87
CA HIS A 100 -9.79 18.39 5.79
C HIS A 100 -8.42 18.57 5.13
N VAL A 101 -7.67 17.49 4.97
CA VAL A 101 -6.31 17.52 4.40
C VAL A 101 -6.16 16.45 3.31
N HIS A 102 -5.22 16.68 2.39
CA HIS A 102 -4.67 15.59 1.58
C HIS A 102 -3.66 14.84 2.44
N LEU A 103 -3.97 13.59 2.80
CA LEU A 103 -3.01 12.71 3.46
C LEU A 103 -2.15 12.06 2.37
N VAL A 104 -0.88 12.43 2.33
CA VAL A 104 0.05 12.04 1.26
C VAL A 104 1.23 11.26 1.80
N GLY A 105 1.84 10.43 0.96
CA GLY A 105 3.07 9.74 1.31
C GLY A 105 4.31 10.61 1.10
N LYS A 106 5.48 9.97 1.25
CA LYS A 106 6.80 10.61 1.07
C LYS A 106 7.46 10.35 -0.29
N TYR A 107 6.78 9.65 -1.20
CA TYR A 107 7.36 9.26 -2.49
C TYR A 107 7.42 10.45 -3.44
N CYS A 108 8.39 10.45 -4.35
CA CYS A 108 8.62 11.57 -5.27
C CYS A 108 7.65 11.58 -6.47
N GLU A 109 6.37 11.28 -6.23
CA GLU A 109 5.33 11.20 -7.24
C GLU A 109 4.10 12.00 -6.80
N SER A 110 3.57 12.81 -7.71
CA SER A 110 2.41 13.68 -7.43
C SER A 110 1.15 12.89 -7.07
N GLY A 111 1.04 11.66 -7.59
CA GLY A 111 -0.04 10.72 -7.30
C GLY A 111 0.11 9.94 -5.99
N ASP A 112 1.13 10.22 -5.16
CA ASP A 112 1.31 9.59 -3.85
C ASP A 112 0.35 10.15 -2.78
N ILE A 113 -0.95 9.95 -3.04
CA ILE A 113 -2.05 10.39 -2.18
C ILE A 113 -2.69 9.16 -1.57
N LEU A 114 -2.64 9.04 -0.24
CA LEU A 114 -3.28 7.95 0.51
C LEU A 114 -4.77 8.21 0.69
N ILE A 115 -5.14 9.45 1.04
CA ILE A 115 -6.52 9.91 1.19
C ILE A 115 -6.61 11.35 0.68
N ASP A 116 -7.37 11.54 -0.40
CA ASP A 116 -7.52 12.86 -1.03
C ASP A 116 -8.31 13.85 -0.15
N ASP A 117 -9.30 13.34 0.58
CA ASP A 117 -10.12 14.13 1.50
C ASP A 117 -10.17 13.47 2.87
N ALA A 118 -9.14 13.71 3.69
CA ALA A 118 -9.04 13.16 5.04
C ALA A 118 -9.61 14.13 6.07
N PRO A 119 -10.78 13.85 6.69
CA PRO A 119 -11.28 14.62 7.81
C PRO A 119 -10.51 14.25 9.08
N LEU A 120 -9.64 15.13 9.56
CA LEU A 120 -8.78 14.87 10.72
C LEU A 120 -8.86 16.01 11.75
N PRO A 121 -8.61 15.72 13.03
CA PRO A 121 -8.20 16.74 13.99
C PRO A 121 -6.91 17.44 13.52
N THR A 122 -6.57 18.57 14.12
CA THR A 122 -5.30 19.24 13.82
C THR A 122 -4.13 18.31 14.13
N THR A 123 -3.32 18.02 13.12
CA THR A 123 -2.16 17.12 13.23
C THR A 123 -0.86 17.91 13.40
N THR A 124 0.07 17.35 14.16
CA THR A 124 1.43 17.86 14.35
C THR A 124 2.46 16.81 13.93
N SER A 125 3.69 17.24 13.66
CA SER A 125 4.78 16.33 13.32
C SER A 125 5.05 15.37 14.48
N GLY A 126 5.14 14.08 14.19
CA GLY A 126 5.28 13.01 15.20
C GLY A 126 3.97 12.32 15.59
N ASP A 127 2.81 12.89 15.27
CA ASP A 127 1.52 12.23 15.51
C ASP A 127 1.42 10.92 14.71
N VAL A 128 0.66 9.95 15.24
CA VAL A 128 0.42 8.68 14.56
C VAL A 128 -0.98 8.68 13.94
N VAL A 129 -1.03 8.60 12.62
CA VAL A 129 -2.25 8.43 11.85
C VAL A 129 -2.48 6.95 11.59
N VAL A 130 -3.70 6.48 11.82
CA VAL A 130 -4.14 5.10 11.56
C VAL A 130 -5.08 5.10 10.37
N VAL A 131 -4.73 4.37 9.31
CA VAL A 131 -5.59 4.14 8.13
C VAL A 131 -6.24 2.77 8.27
N PHE A 132 -7.58 2.73 8.14
CA PHE A 132 -8.38 1.52 8.28
C PHE A 132 -8.43 0.64 7.03
N ASP A 133 -8.87 -0.61 7.18
CA ASP A 133 -9.16 -1.56 6.09
C ASP A 133 -7.98 -1.87 5.15
N THR A 134 -6.74 -1.86 5.67
CA THR A 134 -5.52 -2.07 4.86
C THR A 134 -5.02 -3.52 4.86
N GLY A 135 -5.68 -4.43 5.58
CA GLY A 135 -5.24 -5.82 5.69
C GLY A 135 -5.36 -6.64 4.40
N ALA A 136 -6.12 -6.16 3.42
CA ALA A 136 -6.25 -6.77 2.11
C ALA A 136 -5.53 -5.95 1.04
N TYR A 137 -4.60 -6.59 0.33
CA TYR A 137 -3.87 -6.05 -0.83
C TYR A 137 -2.95 -4.85 -0.57
N GLY A 138 -2.86 -4.31 0.65
CA GLY A 138 -1.85 -3.30 1.00
C GLY A 138 -0.46 -3.94 0.98
N TYR A 139 -0.12 -4.68 2.03
CA TYR A 139 1.19 -5.33 2.16
C TYR A 139 1.54 -6.25 0.99
N SER A 140 0.58 -7.01 0.45
CA SER A 140 0.86 -7.94 -0.67
C SER A 140 1.21 -7.23 -1.98
N MET A 141 0.85 -5.95 -2.13
CA MET A 141 1.21 -5.11 -3.28
C MET A 141 2.33 -4.12 -2.93
N ALA A 142 2.97 -4.26 -1.76
CA ALA A 142 4.04 -3.36 -1.35
C ALA A 142 5.26 -3.47 -2.29
N SER A 143 5.91 -2.34 -2.52
CA SER A 143 7.06 -2.21 -3.41
C SER A 143 8.19 -1.42 -2.74
N ASN A 144 9.40 -1.56 -3.27
CA ASN A 144 10.55 -0.77 -2.86
C ASN A 144 10.73 0.47 -3.73
N TYR A 145 9.62 1.11 -4.15
CA TYR A 145 9.70 2.36 -4.90
C TYR A 145 10.51 3.41 -4.11
N ASN A 146 11.35 4.19 -4.80
CA ASN A 146 12.37 5.06 -4.20
C ASN A 146 13.31 4.37 -3.17
N ARG A 147 13.51 3.04 -3.27
CA ARG A 147 14.27 2.24 -2.29
C ARG A 147 13.77 2.41 -0.85
N ASN A 148 12.46 2.57 -0.67
CA ASN A 148 11.86 2.48 0.66
C ASN A 148 11.74 1.02 1.10
N PRO A 149 12.15 0.65 2.34
CA PRO A 149 11.97 -0.70 2.85
C PRO A 149 10.49 -1.00 3.10
N ARG A 150 10.04 -2.24 2.81
CA ARG A 150 8.70 -2.70 3.15
C ARG A 150 8.48 -2.65 4.67
N PRO A 151 7.26 -2.29 5.13
CA PRO A 151 6.99 -2.09 6.56
C PRO A 151 7.01 -3.42 7.34
N ALA A 152 7.12 -3.32 8.66
CA ALA A 152 6.87 -4.46 9.54
C ALA A 152 5.37 -4.79 9.59
N VAL A 153 5.04 -6.02 9.96
CA VAL A 153 3.67 -6.46 10.29
C VAL A 153 3.64 -6.98 11.72
N VAL A 154 2.71 -6.47 12.52
CA VAL A 154 2.52 -6.83 13.93
C VAL A 154 1.10 -7.33 14.12
N PHE A 155 0.95 -8.47 14.79
CA PHE A 155 -0.34 -8.95 15.25
C PHE A 155 -0.57 -8.53 16.70
N VAL A 156 -1.80 -8.12 17.00
CA VAL A 156 -2.21 -7.72 18.35
C VAL A 156 -3.39 -8.57 18.76
N GLU A 157 -3.24 -9.32 19.85
CA GLU A 157 -4.27 -10.21 20.38
C GLU A 157 -4.18 -10.23 21.92
N ASN A 158 -5.32 -10.12 22.60
CA ASN A 158 -5.40 -10.19 24.08
C ASN A 158 -4.42 -9.24 24.81
N GLY A 159 -4.21 -8.03 24.26
CA GLY A 159 -3.30 -7.03 24.82
C GLY A 159 -1.80 -7.32 24.61
N GLN A 160 -1.46 -8.35 23.83
CA GLN A 160 -0.10 -8.70 23.46
C GLN A 160 0.18 -8.33 22.00
N ALA A 161 1.36 -7.78 21.73
CA ALA A 161 1.82 -7.47 20.39
C ALA A 161 2.95 -8.42 19.99
N GLN A 162 2.85 -9.00 18.80
CA GLN A 162 3.85 -9.90 18.23
C GLN A 162 4.26 -9.44 16.85
N LEU A 163 5.57 -9.23 16.64
CA LEU A 163 6.13 -9.01 15.31
C LEU A 163 6.04 -10.31 14.50
N VAL A 164 5.34 -10.27 13.36
CA VAL A 164 5.16 -11.43 12.48
C VAL A 164 5.88 -11.28 11.14
N VAL A 165 6.18 -10.04 10.74
CA VAL A 165 7.06 -9.73 9.61
C VAL A 165 7.97 -8.59 10.01
N THR A 166 9.28 -8.80 9.91
CA THR A 166 10.28 -7.75 10.16
C THR A 166 10.25 -6.70 9.06
N ARG A 167 10.48 -5.44 9.43
CA ARG A 167 10.72 -4.37 8.44
C ARG A 167 11.98 -4.71 7.64
N GLU A 168 11.95 -4.44 6.34
CA GLU A 168 13.16 -4.56 5.51
C GLU A 168 14.22 -3.54 5.94
N THR A 169 15.47 -3.88 5.72
CA THR A 169 16.64 -3.05 6.00
C THR A 169 17.29 -2.57 4.70
N ASP A 170 18.22 -1.62 4.80
CA ASP A 170 19.02 -1.20 3.64
C ASP A 170 19.78 -2.38 3.01
N ALA A 171 20.20 -3.36 3.83
CA ALA A 171 20.85 -4.58 3.37
C ALA A 171 19.91 -5.44 2.50
N ASP A 172 18.62 -5.53 2.86
CA ASP A 172 17.63 -6.26 2.07
C ASP A 172 17.41 -5.62 0.69
N LEU A 173 17.49 -4.29 0.62
CA LEU A 173 17.33 -3.52 -0.61
C LEU A 173 18.49 -3.70 -1.59
N ILE A 174 19.71 -3.82 -1.08
CA ILE A 174 20.93 -3.94 -1.89
C ILE A 174 21.38 -5.39 -2.10
N LYS A 175 20.69 -6.39 -1.54
CA LYS A 175 21.17 -7.80 -1.57
C LYS A 175 21.41 -8.38 -2.97
N ASN A 176 20.75 -7.80 -3.98
CA ASN A 176 20.89 -8.19 -5.38
C ASN A 176 21.82 -7.26 -6.17
N ASP A 177 22.36 -6.21 -5.56
CA ASP A 177 23.30 -5.30 -6.21
C ASP A 177 24.65 -6.01 -6.39
N LEU A 178 25.18 -6.01 -7.61
CA LEU A 178 26.50 -6.54 -7.94
C LEU A 178 27.45 -5.41 -8.29
N HIS A 179 28.74 -5.60 -8.01
CA HIS A 179 29.76 -4.65 -8.43
C HIS A 179 29.82 -4.57 -9.97
N TYR A 180 29.72 -3.36 -10.50
CA TYR A 180 30.00 -3.11 -11.91
C TYR A 180 31.51 -3.07 -12.13
N ALA A 181 32.05 -4.07 -12.83
CA ALA A 181 33.41 -4.03 -13.35
C ALA A 181 33.37 -3.40 -14.75
N ALA A 182 33.83 -2.15 -14.86
CA ALA A 182 33.98 -1.51 -16.15
C ALA A 182 34.95 -2.33 -17.02
N PRO A 183 34.66 -2.54 -18.31
CA PRO A 183 35.62 -3.16 -19.22
C PRO A 183 36.91 -2.34 -19.20
N THR A 184 38.05 -2.97 -18.93
CA THR A 184 39.35 -2.34 -19.15
C THR A 184 39.49 -2.00 -20.62
N GLU A 185 39.77 -0.74 -20.96
CA GLU A 185 40.11 -0.34 -22.33
C GLU A 185 41.19 -1.27 -22.86
N GLN A 186 40.93 -1.94 -23.99
CA GLN A 186 41.98 -2.63 -24.72
C GLN A 186 43.00 -1.56 -25.16
N PRO A 187 44.31 -1.75 -24.90
CA PRO A 187 45.31 -0.81 -25.40
C PRO A 187 45.18 -0.70 -26.91
N ALA A 188 45.18 0.54 -27.43
CA ALA A 188 45.08 0.81 -28.85
C ALA A 188 46.11 -0.04 -29.62
N PRO A 189 45.75 -0.63 -30.78
CA PRO A 189 46.70 -1.38 -31.58
C PRO A 189 47.89 -0.47 -31.91
N ALA A 190 49.10 -0.96 -31.62
CA ALA A 190 50.33 -0.24 -31.90
C ALA A 190 50.35 0.21 -33.36
N GLN A 191 50.47 1.51 -33.59
CA GLN A 191 50.70 2.06 -34.92
C GLN A 191 52.02 1.49 -35.43
N THR A 192 51.95 0.60 -36.41
CA THR A 192 53.14 0.17 -37.15
C THR A 192 53.60 1.33 -38.00
N ASP A 193 54.73 1.95 -37.65
CA ASP A 193 55.42 2.95 -38.46
C ASP A 193 55.71 2.38 -39.85
N ALA A 194 54.97 2.85 -40.85
CA ALA A 194 55.24 2.58 -42.25
C ALA A 194 56.36 3.52 -42.74
N THR A 195 57.57 3.36 -42.21
CA THR A 195 58.79 3.94 -42.78
C THR A 195 59.76 2.84 -43.16
N ALA A 196 59.51 2.18 -44.28
CA ALA A 196 60.53 1.46 -45.04
C ALA A 196 60.03 1.13 -46.45
N ALA A 197 60.45 1.92 -47.44
CA ALA A 197 61.00 1.43 -48.71
C ALA A 197 61.23 2.60 -49.66
N THR A 198 62.42 3.20 -49.56
CA THR A 198 63.07 3.86 -50.69
C THR A 198 63.62 2.77 -51.61
N LYS A 199 63.16 2.71 -52.86
CA LYS A 199 63.96 2.43 -54.07
C LYS A 199 63.14 2.66 -55.32
#